data_AF-I1QB53-F1
#
_entry.id   AF-I1QB53-F1
#
_cell.length_a   1.000
_cell.length_b   1.000
_cell.length_c   1.000
_cell.angle_alpha   90.00
_cell.angle_beta   90.00
_cell.angle_gamma   90.00
#
_symmetry.space_group_name_H-M   'P 1'
#
loop_
_entity.id
_entity.type
_entity.pdbx_description
1 polymer ?
#
loop_
_entity_poly.entity_id
_entity_poly.type
_entity_poly.pdbx_seq_one_letter_code
_entity_poly.pdbx_strand_id
1 'polypeptide(L)'
;TPLHFEFKGESLVPQTAIVPSLLGCICLAHNLFGLHIIEKKCNCVNEVPMKTKSTFFHSINLGSVEGTMLESFSELLKAVDKQSVCDFRNGGCGHRITRYLWYPPHFFMIVLRWPDNKGNHINMHKVLISLAAELDISHIYKGLQSESMYTLVSAVCYDDEGRQYLCFGRDEARWLIHDSTTVQQAESWKGLIDRYSQANLRPEILFFEHGRKRDHRLLL
;
A
#
# COMPACT_ATOMS: atom_id res chain seq x y z
N THR A 1 -5.60 15.81 18.25
CA THR A 1 -5.49 17.08 17.51
C THR A 1 -5.25 16.77 16.05
N PRO A 2 -6.10 17.21 15.11
CA PRO A 2 -5.88 16.95 13.69
C PRO A 2 -4.65 17.72 13.22
N LEU A 3 -3.78 17.06 12.45
CA LEU A 3 -2.64 17.71 11.81
C LEU A 3 -3.18 18.58 10.66
N HIS A 4 -3.29 19.87 10.89
CA HIS A 4 -3.64 20.86 9.88
C HIS A 4 -2.37 21.21 9.09
N PHE A 5 -2.27 20.79 7.83
CA PHE A 5 -1.16 21.19 6.96
C PHE A 5 -1.56 22.46 6.20
N GLU A 6 -1.03 23.61 6.63
CA GLU A 6 -1.16 24.87 5.91
C GLU A 6 0.11 25.09 5.06
N PHE A 7 -0.01 24.93 3.74
CA PHE A 7 1.09 25.28 2.83
C PHE A 7 1.09 26.79 2.60
N LYS A 8 1.92 27.52 3.35
CA LYS A 8 2.22 28.91 3.03
C LYS A 8 3.07 28.93 1.76
N GLY A 9 2.57 29.61 0.73
CA GLY A 9 3.23 29.73 -0.57
C GLY A 9 4.58 30.41 -0.46
N GLU A 10 5.63 29.63 -0.30
CA GLU A 10 7.02 30.08 -0.42
C GLU A 10 7.54 29.81 -1.82
N SER A 11 8.21 30.82 -2.38
CA SER A 11 8.72 30.89 -3.74
C SER A 11 9.61 29.70 -4.11
N LEU A 12 9.31 29.07 -5.26
CA LEU A 12 10.04 27.95 -5.84
C LEU A 12 11.41 28.39 -6.35
N VAL A 13 12.42 28.43 -5.46
CA VAL A 13 13.82 28.40 -5.89
C VAL A 13 14.17 26.94 -6.24
N PRO A 14 14.75 26.64 -7.41
CA PRO A 14 15.16 25.28 -7.76
C PRO A 14 16.22 24.78 -6.79
N GLN A 15 15.82 23.95 -5.81
CA GLN A 15 16.77 23.30 -4.93
C GLN A 15 17.42 22.14 -5.69
N THR A 16 18.75 22.18 -5.79
CA THR A 16 19.53 21.08 -6.33
C THR A 16 19.29 19.84 -5.46
N ALA A 17 18.89 18.74 -6.07
CA ALA A 17 18.60 17.50 -5.37
C ALA A 17 19.85 17.01 -4.61
N ILE A 18 19.86 17.18 -3.29
CA ILE A 18 20.90 16.65 -2.42
C ILE A 18 20.72 15.13 -2.40
N VAL A 19 21.73 14.40 -2.88
CA VAL A 19 21.80 12.95 -2.72
C VAL A 19 21.93 12.66 -1.22
N PRO A 20 20.95 12.01 -0.57
CA PRO A 20 21.03 11.75 0.86
C PRO A 20 22.19 10.80 1.16
N SER A 21 23.14 11.22 1.99
CA SER A 21 24.15 10.34 2.57
C SER A 21 23.49 9.49 3.67
N LEU A 22 23.81 8.20 3.67
CA LEU A 22 23.11 7.16 4.45
C LEU A 22 23.42 7.16 5.96
N LEU A 23 23.96 8.25 6.52
CA LEU A 23 24.22 8.38 7.95
C LEU A 23 23.73 9.74 8.47
N GLY A 24 22.59 9.74 9.18
CA GLY A 24 22.35 10.75 10.23
C GLY A 24 20.95 11.34 10.33
N CYS A 25 20.21 11.52 9.23
CA CYS A 25 18.90 12.18 9.27
C CYS A 25 17.85 11.40 8.46
N ILE A 26 17.15 10.48 9.12
CA ILE A 26 15.91 9.91 8.59
C ILE A 26 14.85 11.01 8.70
N CYS A 27 14.49 11.65 7.59
CA CYS A 27 13.45 12.68 7.61
C CYS A 27 12.10 12.06 8.03
N LEU A 28 11.16 12.91 8.47
CA LEU A 28 9.85 12.46 8.94
C LEU A 28 9.13 11.54 7.94
N ALA A 29 9.22 11.81 6.63
CA ALA A 29 8.62 10.95 5.60
C ALA A 29 9.22 9.53 5.58
N HIS A 30 10.54 9.39 5.79
CA HIS A 30 11.18 8.07 5.89
C HIS A 30 10.82 7.36 7.19
N ASN A 31 10.59 8.09 8.28
CA ASN A 31 10.11 7.48 9.52
C ASN A 31 8.67 6.95 9.35
N LEU A 32 7.82 7.75 8.73
CA LEU A 32 6.40 7.42 8.57
C LEU A 32 6.15 6.34 7.51
N PHE A 33 6.78 6.44 6.35
CA PHE A 33 6.48 5.60 5.17
C PHE A 33 7.67 4.78 4.67
N GLY A 34 8.87 4.97 5.23
CA GLY A 34 10.09 4.39 4.69
C GLY A 34 10.09 2.86 4.74
N LEU A 35 10.29 2.26 3.57
CA LEU A 35 10.49 0.83 3.36
C LEU A 35 11.94 0.57 2.99
N HIS A 36 12.70 0.00 3.92
CA HIS A 36 14.08 -0.43 3.70
C HIS A 36 14.12 -1.94 3.41
N ILE A 37 14.15 -2.27 2.12
CA ILE A 37 13.96 -3.62 1.60
C ILE A 37 15.30 -4.22 1.19
N ILE A 38 15.58 -5.42 1.68
CA ILE A 38 16.60 -6.31 1.10
C ILE A 38 15.89 -7.33 0.22
N GLU A 39 16.20 -7.32 -1.06
CA GLU A 39 15.77 -8.36 -1.99
C GLU A 39 16.91 -9.36 -2.18
N LYS A 40 16.66 -10.62 -1.84
CA LYS A 40 17.55 -11.73 -2.22
C LYS A 40 17.05 -12.27 -3.56
N LYS A 41 17.73 -11.90 -4.64
CA LYS A 41 17.44 -12.43 -5.98
C LYS A 41 18.00 -13.84 -6.09
N CYS A 42 17.25 -14.77 -6.68
CA CYS A 42 17.76 -16.12 -6.92
C CYS A 42 18.91 -16.04 -7.92
N ASN A 43 20.05 -16.64 -7.58
CA ASN A 43 21.12 -16.89 -8.53
C ASN A 43 21.47 -18.37 -8.38
N CYS A 44 21.03 -19.18 -9.33
CA CYS A 44 20.97 -20.64 -9.16
C CYS A 44 22.28 -21.33 -9.56
N VAL A 45 23.34 -20.53 -9.74
CA VAL A 45 24.65 -20.95 -10.24
C VAL A 45 25.82 -20.30 -9.46
N ASN A 46 25.66 -19.12 -8.84
CA ASN A 46 26.74 -18.38 -8.16
C ASN A 46 26.24 -17.61 -6.92
N GLU A 47 27.12 -16.92 -6.18
CA GLU A 47 26.78 -16.07 -5.03
C GLU A 47 25.56 -15.18 -5.30
N VAL A 48 24.68 -15.09 -4.29
CA VAL A 48 23.37 -14.43 -4.35
C VAL A 48 23.56 -12.92 -4.24
N PRO A 49 23.34 -12.13 -5.31
CA PRO A 49 23.43 -10.68 -5.22
C PRO A 49 22.31 -10.17 -4.32
N MET A 50 22.67 -9.55 -3.19
CA MET A 50 21.73 -8.83 -2.34
C MET A 50 21.55 -7.42 -2.89
N LYS A 51 20.30 -7.03 -3.16
CA LYS A 51 19.97 -5.66 -3.53
C LYS A 51 19.22 -4.99 -2.39
N THR A 52 19.81 -3.93 -1.86
CA THR A 52 19.13 -3.00 -0.95
C THR A 52 18.37 -1.95 -1.74
N LYS A 53 17.13 -1.69 -1.37
CA LYS A 53 16.30 -0.62 -1.95
C LYS A 53 15.56 0.09 -0.82
N SER A 54 15.55 1.42 -0.88
CA SER A 54 14.67 2.27 -0.07
C SER A 54 13.53 2.80 -0.95
N THR A 55 12.30 2.79 -0.43
CA THR A 55 11.12 3.37 -1.10
C THR A 55 10.09 3.79 -0.04
N PHE A 56 8.99 4.42 -0.45
CA PHE A 56 7.92 4.86 0.47
C PHE A 56 6.63 4.03 0.34
N PHE A 57 6.56 3.15 -0.65
CA PHE A 57 5.36 2.38 -0.94
C PHE A 57 5.69 1.00 -1.50
N HIS A 58 4.83 0.03 -1.21
CA HIS A 58 4.80 -1.23 -1.89
C HIS A 58 3.95 -1.09 -3.15
N SER A 59 4.46 -1.52 -4.31
CA SER A 59 3.67 -1.46 -5.54
C SER A 59 3.20 -2.83 -5.97
N ILE A 60 1.92 -2.91 -6.28
CA ILE A 60 1.25 -4.09 -6.78
C ILE A 60 0.91 -3.85 -8.24
N ASN A 61 1.43 -4.70 -9.13
CA ASN A 61 1.02 -4.71 -10.53
C ASN A 61 -0.10 -5.72 -10.72
N LEU A 62 -1.29 -5.25 -11.10
CA LEU A 62 -2.45 -6.10 -11.34
C LEU A 62 -2.53 -6.60 -12.78
N GLY A 63 -1.74 -6.04 -13.70
CA GLY A 63 -1.74 -6.46 -15.10
C GLY A 63 -1.21 -7.87 -15.32
N SER A 64 -0.55 -8.45 -14.33
CA SER A 64 -0.07 -9.82 -14.38
C SER A 64 -1.05 -10.82 -13.77
N VAL A 65 -2.12 -10.38 -13.09
CA VAL A 65 -3.10 -11.26 -12.43
C VAL A 65 -4.00 -11.92 -13.46
N GLU A 66 -3.86 -13.25 -13.61
CA GLU A 66 -4.65 -14.08 -14.51
C GLU A 66 -5.39 -15.18 -13.74
N GLY A 67 -6.51 -15.66 -14.28
CA GLY A 67 -7.18 -16.87 -13.79
C GLY A 67 -8.54 -16.63 -13.12
N THR A 68 -8.75 -17.28 -11.97
CA THR A 68 -10.04 -17.34 -11.26
C THR A 68 -10.45 -15.99 -10.68
N MET A 69 -11.76 -15.77 -10.57
CA MET A 69 -12.31 -14.58 -9.93
C MET A 69 -11.73 -14.38 -8.53
N LEU A 70 -11.10 -13.23 -8.29
CA LEU A 70 -10.58 -12.83 -6.98
C LEU A 70 -11.62 -11.98 -6.25
N GLU A 71 -11.89 -12.32 -4.99
CA GLU A 71 -12.96 -11.71 -4.21
C GLU A 71 -12.48 -11.04 -2.92
N SER A 72 -11.19 -11.17 -2.57
CA SER A 72 -10.61 -10.48 -1.42
C SER A 72 -9.24 -9.88 -1.71
N PHE A 73 -8.86 -8.89 -0.91
CA PHE A 73 -7.55 -8.26 -0.99
C PHE A 73 -6.41 -9.25 -0.65
N SER A 74 -6.66 -10.18 0.28
CA SER A 74 -5.70 -11.26 0.60
C SER A 74 -5.46 -12.19 -0.59
N GLU A 75 -6.52 -12.56 -1.32
CA GLU A 75 -6.40 -13.36 -2.54
C GLU A 75 -5.64 -12.60 -3.63
N LEU A 76 -5.91 -11.31 -3.80
CA LEU A 76 -5.19 -10.43 -4.72
C LEU A 76 -3.69 -10.37 -4.39
N LEU A 77 -3.32 -10.16 -3.13
CA LEU A 77 -1.92 -10.19 -2.69
C LEU A 77 -1.27 -11.54 -2.96
N LYS A 78 -1.95 -12.65 -2.67
CA LYS A 78 -1.46 -14.02 -2.94
C LYS A 78 -1.27 -14.27 -4.44
N ALA A 79 -2.18 -13.78 -5.29
CA ALA A 79 -2.08 -13.95 -6.74
C ALA A 79 -0.85 -13.21 -7.29
N VAL A 80 -0.62 -11.98 -6.85
CA VAL A 80 0.54 -11.18 -7.27
C VAL A 80 1.85 -11.76 -6.72
N ASP A 81 1.86 -12.23 -5.46
CA ASP A 81 3.06 -12.85 -4.88
C ASP A 81 3.48 -14.14 -5.61
N LYS A 82 2.53 -14.96 -6.07
CA LYS A 82 2.83 -16.16 -6.89
C LYS A 82 3.61 -15.85 -8.16
N GLN A 83 3.49 -14.63 -8.69
CA GLN A 83 4.16 -14.19 -9.91
C GLN A 83 5.52 -13.57 -9.63
N SER A 84 5.87 -13.35 -8.36
CA SER A 84 7.17 -12.81 -7.95
C SER A 84 8.26 -13.89 -7.91
N VAL A 85 8.47 -14.54 -9.06
CA VAL A 85 9.48 -15.58 -9.26
C VAL A 85 10.65 -15.10 -10.12
N CYS A 86 11.80 -15.73 -9.95
CA CYS A 86 12.99 -15.44 -10.75
C CYS A 86 12.80 -15.92 -12.19
N ASP A 87 12.88 -14.99 -13.15
CA ASP A 87 12.62 -15.24 -14.58
C ASP A 87 13.63 -16.22 -15.19
N PHE A 88 13.11 -17.34 -15.72
CA PHE A 88 13.91 -18.34 -16.41
C PHE A 88 14.66 -17.79 -17.62
N ARG A 89 14.09 -16.81 -18.33
CA ARG A 89 14.71 -16.22 -19.53
C ARG A 89 15.97 -15.41 -19.23
N ASN A 90 16.12 -14.97 -17.98
CA ASN A 90 17.28 -14.24 -17.49
C ASN A 90 18.20 -15.12 -16.62
N GLY A 91 18.12 -16.45 -16.75
CA GLY A 91 18.93 -17.41 -15.98
C GLY A 91 18.42 -17.70 -14.56
N GLY A 92 17.18 -17.30 -14.24
CA GLY A 92 16.50 -17.65 -12.99
C GLY A 92 16.04 -19.11 -12.95
N CYS A 93 15.82 -19.66 -11.76
CA CYS A 93 15.33 -21.04 -11.56
C CYS A 93 13.86 -21.13 -11.15
N GLY A 94 13.06 -20.08 -11.36
CA GLY A 94 11.64 -20.08 -10.99
C GLY A 94 11.35 -20.08 -9.49
N HIS A 95 12.38 -19.99 -8.64
CA HIS A 95 12.20 -19.82 -7.21
C HIS A 95 11.59 -18.44 -6.89
N ARG A 96 10.84 -18.39 -5.79
CA ARG A 96 10.24 -17.14 -5.28
C ARG A 96 11.30 -16.14 -4.83
N ILE A 97 11.13 -14.89 -5.24
CA ILE A 97 11.93 -13.78 -4.77
C ILE A 97 11.59 -13.53 -3.30
N THR A 98 12.58 -13.63 -2.42
CA THR A 98 12.38 -13.33 -1.00
C THR A 98 12.77 -11.89 -0.70
N ARG A 99 11.84 -11.15 -0.11
CA ARG A 99 12.04 -9.76 0.33
C ARG A 99 12.06 -9.71 1.85
N TYR A 100 13.05 -9.03 2.40
CA TYR A 100 13.17 -8.76 3.84
C TYR A 100 12.96 -7.27 4.07
N LEU A 101 12.24 -6.93 5.13
CA LEU A 101 12.05 -5.55 5.55
C LEU A 101 12.80 -5.34 6.87
N TRP A 102 13.66 -4.32 6.92
CA TRP A 102 14.47 -4.04 8.13
C TRP A 102 13.61 -3.57 9.29
N TYR A 103 12.77 -2.58 9.05
CA TYR A 103 11.88 -1.99 10.04
C TYR A 103 10.50 -1.78 9.40
N PRO A 104 9.41 -2.18 10.07
CA PRO A 104 8.06 -1.88 9.62
C PRO A 104 7.81 -0.36 9.68
N PRO A 105 7.24 0.26 8.63
CA PRO A 105 6.92 1.69 8.65
C PRO A 105 5.72 1.96 9.58
N HIS A 106 5.55 3.18 10.05
CA HIS A 106 4.34 3.53 10.81
C HIS A 106 3.08 3.44 9.93
N PHE A 107 3.18 3.93 8.70
CA PHE A 107 2.16 3.80 7.67
C PHE A 107 2.67 2.94 6.51
N PHE A 108 1.94 1.89 6.18
CA PHE A 108 2.20 1.06 5.02
C PHE A 108 1.37 1.55 3.84
N MET A 109 2.05 2.14 2.85
CA MET A 109 1.43 2.61 1.62
C MET A 109 1.51 1.54 0.53
N ILE A 110 0.37 1.26 -0.10
CA ILE A 110 0.27 0.39 -1.26
C ILE A 110 -0.19 1.20 -2.46
N VAL A 111 0.53 1.11 -3.58
CA VAL A 111 0.14 1.71 -4.86
C VAL A 111 -0.19 0.60 -5.85
N LEU A 112 -1.44 0.58 -6.31
CA LEU A 112 -1.94 -0.40 -7.28
C LEU A 112 -1.73 0.13 -8.69
N ARG A 113 -1.26 -0.74 -9.59
CA ARG A 113 -1.11 -0.42 -11.01
C ARG A 113 -2.07 -1.27 -11.81
N TRP A 114 -3.02 -0.62 -12.46
CA TRP A 114 -4.05 -1.25 -13.27
C TRP A 114 -3.56 -1.48 -14.70
N PRO A 115 -3.89 -2.64 -15.31
CA PRO A 115 -3.73 -2.81 -16.76
C PRO A 115 -4.66 -1.88 -17.54
N ASP A 116 -4.26 -1.52 -18.75
CA ASP A 116 -5.08 -0.70 -19.68
C ASP A 116 -6.40 -1.42 -20.05
N ASN A 117 -6.34 -2.75 -20.13
CA ASN A 117 -7.48 -3.66 -20.21
C ASN A 117 -7.97 -3.92 -18.79
N LYS A 118 -9.11 -3.33 -18.41
CA LYS A 118 -9.71 -3.47 -17.07
C LYS A 118 -9.89 -4.96 -16.71
N GLY A 119 -9.19 -5.41 -15.68
CA GLY A 119 -9.13 -6.81 -15.26
C GLY A 119 -10.51 -7.42 -14.98
N ASN A 120 -11.00 -8.23 -15.92
CA ASN A 120 -12.30 -8.91 -15.86
C ASN A 120 -12.37 -10.05 -14.82
N HIS A 121 -11.32 -10.24 -14.03
CA HIS A 121 -11.15 -11.36 -13.09
C HIS A 121 -11.13 -10.91 -11.62
N ILE A 122 -11.49 -9.66 -11.32
CA ILE A 122 -11.46 -9.12 -9.95
C ILE A 122 -12.83 -8.57 -9.58
N ASN A 123 -13.45 -9.15 -8.55
CA ASN A 123 -14.68 -8.61 -7.97
C ASN A 123 -14.32 -7.44 -7.05
N MET A 124 -14.26 -6.24 -7.64
CA MET A 124 -13.79 -5.04 -6.93
C MET A 124 -14.60 -4.69 -5.71
N HIS A 125 -15.91 -4.87 -5.74
CA HIS A 125 -16.77 -4.59 -4.60
C HIS A 125 -16.40 -5.46 -3.39
N LYS A 126 -16.24 -6.78 -3.60
CA LYS A 126 -15.84 -7.70 -2.52
C LYS A 126 -14.41 -7.43 -2.05
N VAL A 127 -13.48 -7.13 -2.97
CA VAL A 127 -12.10 -6.76 -2.62
C VAL A 127 -12.08 -5.51 -1.75
N LEU A 128 -12.81 -4.46 -2.14
CA LEU A 128 -12.90 -3.22 -1.36
C LEU A 128 -13.49 -3.49 0.03
N ILE A 129 -14.60 -4.23 0.14
CA ILE A 129 -15.17 -4.61 1.46
C ILE A 129 -14.13 -5.34 2.32
N SER A 130 -13.36 -6.25 1.74
CA SER A 130 -12.36 -7.04 2.48
C SER A 130 -11.21 -6.21 3.05
N LEU A 131 -11.00 -4.97 2.59
CA LEU A 131 -10.00 -4.06 3.16
C LEU A 131 -10.30 -3.62 4.59
N ALA A 132 -11.51 -3.90 5.11
CA ALA A 132 -11.83 -3.68 6.52
C ALA A 132 -11.06 -4.63 7.46
N ALA A 133 -10.60 -5.79 6.96
CA ALA A 133 -9.78 -6.72 7.71
C ALA A 133 -8.35 -6.17 7.90
N GLU A 134 -7.70 -6.54 8.99
CA GLU A 134 -6.30 -6.17 9.20
C GLU A 134 -5.38 -6.85 8.17
N LEU A 135 -4.39 -6.09 7.70
CA LEU A 135 -3.35 -6.53 6.79
C LEU A 135 -2.13 -6.97 7.58
N ASP A 136 -1.77 -8.25 7.48
CA ASP A 136 -0.47 -8.74 7.94
C ASP A 136 0.59 -8.57 6.83
N ILE A 137 1.50 -7.61 6.98
CA ILE A 137 2.57 -7.39 6.00
C ILE A 137 3.69 -8.44 6.09
N SER A 138 3.67 -9.33 7.10
CA SER A 138 4.61 -10.46 7.20
C SER A 138 4.42 -11.47 6.05
N HIS A 139 3.23 -11.48 5.43
CA HIS A 139 2.96 -12.22 4.21
C HIS A 139 3.66 -11.63 2.97
N ILE A 140 4.06 -10.36 3.01
CA ILE A 140 4.74 -9.64 1.92
C ILE A 140 6.25 -9.61 2.16
N TYR A 141 6.68 -9.38 3.41
CA TYR A 141 8.08 -9.24 3.78
C TYR A 141 8.47 -10.17 4.94
N LYS A 142 9.63 -10.83 4.80
CA LYS A 142 10.26 -11.61 5.86
C LYS A 142 11.09 -10.74 6.80
N GLY A 143 11.47 -11.31 7.94
CA GLY A 143 12.32 -10.65 8.95
C GLY A 143 11.55 -9.77 9.94
N LEU A 144 10.22 -9.73 9.81
CA LEU A 144 9.35 -9.01 10.72
C LEU A 144 8.98 -9.87 11.94
N GLN A 145 8.81 -9.23 13.08
CA GLN A 145 8.23 -9.87 14.27
C GLN A 145 6.72 -10.11 14.07
N SER A 146 6.14 -11.02 14.85
CA SER A 146 4.74 -11.48 14.75
C SER A 146 3.65 -10.42 14.96
N GLU A 147 3.99 -9.13 15.03
CA GLU A 147 3.07 -8.01 15.28
C GLU A 147 2.99 -7.04 14.09
N SER A 148 3.03 -7.56 12.86
CA SER A 148 3.03 -6.74 11.63
C SER A 148 1.63 -6.51 11.05
N MET A 149 0.66 -6.30 11.93
CA MET A 149 -0.74 -6.06 11.59
C MET A 149 -0.99 -4.58 11.34
N TYR A 150 -1.70 -4.27 10.28
CA TYR A 150 -2.05 -2.90 9.90
C TYR A 150 -3.55 -2.77 9.60
N THR A 151 -4.13 -1.63 9.95
CA THR A 151 -5.54 -1.34 9.67
C THR A 151 -5.66 -0.26 8.61
N LEU A 152 -6.63 -0.36 7.69
CA LEU A 152 -6.89 0.67 6.71
C LEU A 152 -7.29 1.99 7.40
N VAL A 153 -6.65 3.08 7.01
CA VAL A 153 -6.94 4.44 7.51
C VAL A 153 -7.28 5.43 6.40
N SER A 154 -6.86 5.16 5.16
CA SER A 154 -7.23 5.97 4.02
C SER A 154 -7.11 5.19 2.72
N ALA A 155 -7.90 5.58 1.72
CA ALA A 155 -7.81 5.05 0.37
C ALA A 155 -8.07 6.16 -0.65
N VAL A 156 -7.45 6.05 -1.81
CA VAL A 156 -7.77 6.84 -3.00
C VAL A 156 -8.26 5.85 -4.04
N CYS A 157 -9.50 6.04 -4.52
CA CYS A 157 -10.07 5.24 -5.60
C CYS A 157 -10.43 6.12 -6.78
N TYR A 158 -10.30 5.57 -7.98
CA TYR A 158 -10.90 6.14 -9.18
C TYR A 158 -12.27 5.51 -9.41
N ASP A 159 -13.29 6.36 -9.53
CA ASP A 159 -14.62 5.98 -9.95
C ASP A 159 -14.70 6.06 -11.48
N ASP A 160 -14.80 4.91 -12.14
CA ASP A 160 -14.89 4.85 -13.59
C ASP A 160 -16.20 5.44 -14.14
N GLU A 161 -17.29 5.37 -13.38
CA GLU A 161 -18.61 5.86 -13.81
C GLU A 161 -18.70 7.37 -13.65
N GLY A 162 -18.36 7.87 -12.46
CA GLY A 162 -18.29 9.30 -12.15
C GLY A 162 -17.06 10.00 -12.75
N ARG A 163 -16.09 9.25 -13.30
CA ARG A 163 -14.84 9.73 -13.91
C ARG A 163 -14.04 10.67 -13.00
N GLN A 164 -13.97 10.36 -11.72
CA GLN A 164 -13.32 11.20 -10.71
C GLN A 164 -12.54 10.37 -9.68
N TYR A 165 -11.61 11.02 -8.99
CA TYR A 165 -10.96 10.44 -7.82
C TYR A 165 -11.79 10.71 -6.57
N LEU A 166 -11.92 9.70 -5.74
CA LEU A 166 -12.54 9.76 -4.42
C LEU A 166 -11.48 9.47 -3.36
N CYS A 167 -11.40 10.37 -2.39
CA CYS A 167 -10.49 10.24 -1.26
C CYS A 167 -11.30 9.82 -0.03
N PHE A 168 -10.91 8.69 0.57
CA PHE A 168 -11.49 8.16 1.77
C PHE A 168 -10.52 8.35 2.93
N GLY A 169 -11.00 8.87 4.05
CA GLY A 169 -10.22 9.08 5.26
C GLY A 169 -10.96 8.57 6.47
N ARG A 170 -10.25 7.90 7.37
CA ARG A 170 -10.78 7.55 8.68
C ARG A 170 -10.59 8.72 9.63
N ASP A 171 -11.68 9.18 10.23
CA ASP A 171 -11.70 10.19 11.28
C ASP A 171 -12.30 9.57 12.55
N GLU A 172 -11.44 9.32 13.54
CA GLU A 172 -11.76 8.55 14.74
C GLU A 172 -12.40 7.18 14.41
N ALA A 173 -13.69 7.02 14.70
CA ALA A 173 -14.48 5.83 14.44
C ALA A 173 -15.30 5.90 13.14
N ARG A 174 -15.27 7.03 12.44
CA ARG A 174 -16.07 7.30 11.24
C ARG A 174 -15.21 7.35 9.98
N TRP A 175 -15.86 7.20 8.83
CA TRP A 175 -15.25 7.36 7.52
C TRP A 175 -15.79 8.59 6.82
N LEU A 176 -14.87 9.40 6.31
CA LEU A 176 -15.13 10.58 5.50
C LEU A 176 -14.84 10.26 4.04
N ILE A 177 -15.66 10.81 3.15
CA ILE A 177 -15.46 10.78 1.71
C ILE A 177 -15.35 12.20 1.23
N HIS A 178 -14.27 12.51 0.55
CA HIS A 178 -14.12 13.75 -0.19
C HIS A 178 -14.37 13.42 -1.67
N ASP A 179 -15.56 13.76 -2.15
CA ASP A 179 -15.78 13.96 -3.58
C ASP A 179 -15.44 15.42 -3.93
N SER A 180 -15.41 15.75 -5.22
CA SER A 180 -15.01 17.09 -5.69
C SER A 180 -15.89 18.24 -5.18
N THR A 181 -17.03 17.94 -4.57
CA THR A 181 -18.08 18.91 -4.22
C THR A 181 -18.62 18.80 -2.79
N THR A 182 -18.56 17.63 -2.16
CA THR A 182 -19.18 17.35 -0.86
C THR A 182 -18.32 16.44 0.02
N VAL A 183 -18.50 16.59 1.34
CA VAL A 183 -17.95 15.66 2.32
C VAL A 183 -19.08 14.78 2.85
N GLN A 184 -19.01 13.48 2.57
CA GLN A 184 -19.98 12.51 3.06
C GLN A 184 -19.40 11.69 4.22
N GLN A 185 -20.26 11.18 5.10
CA GLN A 185 -19.85 10.38 6.26
C GLN A 185 -20.43 8.97 6.25
N ALA A 186 -19.74 8.02 6.86
CA ALA A 186 -20.23 6.67 7.14
C ALA A 186 -19.70 6.17 8.49
N GLU A 187 -20.48 5.31 9.15
CA GLU A 187 -20.05 4.69 10.41
C GLU A 187 -19.03 3.56 10.21
N SER A 188 -18.97 2.99 9.00
CA SER A 188 -18.04 1.89 8.70
C SER A 188 -17.56 1.92 7.26
N TRP A 189 -16.40 1.34 7.02
CA TRP A 189 -15.83 1.16 5.68
C TRP A 189 -16.77 0.37 4.78
N LYS A 190 -17.34 -0.73 5.29
CA LYS A 190 -18.28 -1.54 4.53
C LYS A 190 -19.53 -0.74 4.14
N GLY A 191 -20.16 -0.06 5.10
CA GLY A 191 -21.35 0.75 4.82
C GLY A 191 -21.07 1.89 3.83
N LEU A 192 -19.85 2.39 3.82
CA LEU A 192 -19.38 3.36 2.84
C LEU A 192 -19.24 2.75 1.44
N ILE A 193 -18.59 1.59 1.30
CA ILE A 193 -18.41 0.90 0.02
C ILE A 193 -19.74 0.41 -0.57
N ASP A 194 -20.68 -0.05 0.27
CA ASP A 194 -22.00 -0.51 -0.18
C ASP A 194 -22.77 0.60 -0.92
N ARG A 195 -22.55 1.89 -0.58
CA ARG A 195 -23.14 3.05 -1.30
C ARG A 195 -22.59 3.22 -2.72
N TYR A 196 -21.40 2.69 -2.98
CA TYR A 196 -20.75 2.67 -4.28
C TYR A 196 -20.82 1.29 -4.94
N SER A 197 -21.75 0.42 -4.50
CA SER A 197 -21.93 -0.91 -5.09
C SER A 197 -22.26 -0.90 -6.58
N GLN A 198 -22.90 0.18 -7.06
CA GLN A 198 -23.15 0.39 -8.48
C GLN A 198 -21.96 1.02 -9.20
N ALA A 199 -21.11 1.78 -8.48
CA ALA A 199 -19.96 2.43 -9.07
C ALA A 199 -18.80 1.42 -9.24
N ASN A 200 -18.14 1.45 -10.38
CA ASN A 200 -16.95 0.64 -10.60
C ASN A 200 -15.70 1.30 -9.99
N LEU A 201 -15.60 1.26 -8.66
CA LEU A 201 -14.48 1.82 -7.90
C LEU A 201 -13.21 0.97 -8.06
N ARG A 202 -12.11 1.64 -8.42
CA ARG A 202 -10.77 1.04 -8.49
C ARG A 202 -9.84 1.72 -7.50
N PRO A 203 -9.29 1.01 -6.49
CA PRO A 203 -8.31 1.57 -5.58
C PRO A 203 -6.99 1.81 -6.31
N GLU A 204 -6.43 3.00 -6.13
CA GLU A 204 -5.15 3.43 -6.70
C GLU A 204 -4.07 3.48 -5.62
N ILE A 205 -4.43 4.01 -4.44
CA ILE A 205 -3.53 4.12 -3.29
C ILE A 205 -4.27 3.68 -2.04
N LEU A 206 -3.65 2.84 -1.22
CA LEU A 206 -4.16 2.42 0.08
C LEU A 206 -3.15 2.79 1.16
N PHE A 207 -3.64 3.31 2.27
CA PHE A 207 -2.86 3.65 3.44
C PHE A 207 -3.33 2.80 4.61
N PHE A 208 -2.40 2.07 5.19
CA PHE A 208 -2.64 1.30 6.40
C PHE A 208 -1.76 1.82 7.53
N GLU A 209 -2.29 1.90 8.73
CA GLU A 209 -1.57 2.28 9.94
C GLU A 209 -1.20 1.05 10.75
N HIS A 210 0.02 1.03 11.29
CA HIS A 210 0.48 -0.06 12.14
C HIS A 210 -0.36 -0.15 13.41
N GLY A 211 -0.90 -1.33 13.69
CA GLY A 211 -1.72 -1.61 14.87
C GLY A 211 -0.87 -1.56 16.15
N ARG A 212 -0.70 -0.38 16.74
CA ARG A 212 -0.15 -0.28 18.09
C ARG A 212 -1.23 -0.72 19.08
N LYS A 213 -0.91 -1.66 19.97
CA LYS A 213 -1.57 -1.67 21.29
C LYS A 213 -1.39 -0.27 21.85
N ARG A 214 -2.48 0.41 22.18
CA ARG A 214 -2.45 1.76 22.77
C ARG A 214 -1.68 1.69 24.08
N ASP A 215 -0.37 1.91 24.04
CA ASP A 215 0.40 2.10 25.25
C ASP A 215 0.09 3.51 25.75
N HIS A 216 -0.66 3.60 26.85
CA HIS A 216 -1.15 4.84 27.44
C HIS A 216 -0.01 5.66 28.12
N ARG A 217 1.23 5.52 27.65
CA ARG A 217 2.44 6.02 28.33
C ARG A 217 3.25 7.05 27.55
N LEU A 218 2.80 7.50 26.38
CA LEU A 218 3.49 8.56 25.60
C LEU A 218 2.67 9.84 25.44
N LEU A 219 1.89 10.20 26.47
CA LEU A 219 1.37 11.55 26.66
C LEU A 219 1.81 12.08 28.03
N LEU A 220 3.10 12.38 28.17
CA LEU A 220 3.66 13.34 29.13
C LEU A 220 4.86 14.03 28.48
#